data_AF-A0A6P0YEQ6-F1
#
_entry.id   AF-A0A6P0YEQ6-F1
#
_cell.length_a   1.000
_cell.length_b   1.000
_cell.length_c   1.000
_cell.angle_alpha   90.00
_cell.angle_beta   90.00
_cell.angle_gamma   90.00
#
_symmetry.space_group_name_H-M   'P 1'
#
loop_
_entity.id
_entity.type
_entity.pdbx_description
1 polymer ?
#
loop_
_entity_poly.entity_id
_entity_poly.type
_entity_poly.pdbx_seq_one_letter_code
_entity_poly.pdbx_strand_id
1 'polypeptide(L)'
;MFNEKTIDRIKTNIFIALGDKDFLTRNQLIEALNRTGLKLSSSQFTRDVELLNQCSIKGFKHFKYSKGYDRTSCEAMIAYRSLATLRGRAQAVYHLNTIIKLIAEYDNKQQRHSATNQPIEVQSIPV
;
A
#
# COMPACT_ATOMS: atom_id res chain seq x y z
N MET A 1 -1.83 -19.32 0.10
CA MET A 1 -1.15 -18.51 -0.93
C MET A 1 -2.05 -17.34 -1.30
N PHE A 2 -1.52 -16.12 -1.46
CA PHE A 2 -2.31 -14.99 -1.97
C PHE A 2 -2.39 -15.10 -3.49
N ASN A 3 -3.60 -14.95 -4.03
CA ASN A 3 -3.80 -14.90 -5.48
C ASN A 3 -3.39 -13.50 -5.98
N GLU A 4 -2.78 -13.41 -7.16
CA GLU A 4 -2.37 -12.17 -7.83
C GLU A 4 -3.51 -11.13 -7.85
N LYS A 5 -4.75 -11.58 -8.10
CA LYS A 5 -5.94 -10.71 -8.06
C LYS A 5 -6.13 -9.97 -6.73
N THR A 6 -5.72 -10.57 -5.61
CA THR A 6 -5.79 -9.92 -4.29
C THR A 6 -4.73 -8.85 -4.15
N ILE A 7 -3.51 -9.12 -4.63
CA ILE A 7 -2.42 -8.15 -4.64
C ILE A 7 -2.80 -6.96 -5.53
N ASP A 8 -3.28 -7.21 -6.74
CA ASP A 8 -3.71 -6.17 -7.68
C ASP A 8 -4.79 -5.29 -7.09
N ARG A 9 -5.80 -5.88 -6.44
CA ARG A 9 -6.85 -5.11 -5.77
C ARG A 9 -6.31 -4.21 -4.66
N ILE A 10 -5.36 -4.70 -3.87
CA ILE A 10 -4.71 -3.91 -2.82
C ILE A 10 -3.91 -2.76 -3.43
N LYS A 11 -3.15 -3.01 -4.51
CA LYS A 11 -2.41 -1.96 -5.23
C LYS A 11 -3.33 -0.90 -5.82
N THR A 12 -4.44 -1.31 -6.43
CA THR A 12 -5.47 -0.38 -6.92
C THR A 12 -6.03 0.49 -5.79
N ASN A 13 -6.34 -0.11 -4.63
CA ASN A 13 -6.79 0.66 -3.47
C ASN A 13 -5.72 1.65 -2.98
N ILE A 14 -4.45 1.23 -2.95
CA ILE A 14 -3.33 2.12 -2.59
C ILE A 14 -3.23 3.29 -3.58
N PHE A 15 -3.26 3.01 -4.87
CA PHE A 15 -3.17 4.03 -5.92
C PHE A 15 -4.33 5.03 -5.85
N ILE A 16 -5.58 4.55 -5.71
CA ILE A 16 -6.76 5.40 -5.58
C ILE A 16 -6.73 6.24 -4.29
N ALA A 17 -6.28 5.66 -3.18
CA ALA A 17 -6.23 6.33 -1.90
C ALA A 17 -5.11 7.40 -1.82
N LEU A 18 -3.92 7.07 -2.29
CA LEU A 18 -2.72 7.89 -2.08
C LEU A 18 -2.37 8.75 -3.30
N GLY A 19 -2.58 8.24 -4.52
CA GLY A 19 -2.01 8.82 -5.73
C GLY A 19 -0.51 9.06 -5.57
N ASP A 20 -0.08 10.31 -5.81
CA ASP A 20 1.31 10.74 -5.69
C ASP A 20 1.66 11.35 -4.31
N LYS A 21 0.77 11.22 -3.31
CA LYS A 21 1.01 11.82 -1.99
C LYS A 21 1.93 10.95 -1.15
N ASP A 22 3.04 11.55 -0.70
CA ASP A 22 4.00 10.88 0.17
C ASP A 22 3.70 11.02 1.67
N PHE A 23 2.76 11.89 2.02
CA PHE A 23 2.41 12.15 3.41
C PHE A 23 0.93 12.54 3.55
N LEU A 24 0.27 11.98 4.56
CA LEU A 24 -1.13 12.26 4.87
C LEU A 24 -1.32 12.50 6.36
N THR A 25 -2.16 13.46 6.73
CA THR A 25 -2.66 13.55 8.09
C THR A 25 -3.66 12.42 8.38
N ARG A 26 -3.98 12.21 9.66
CA ARG A 26 -5.00 11.23 10.09
C ARG A 26 -6.32 11.40 9.33
N ASN A 27 -6.84 12.63 9.26
CA ASN A 27 -8.12 12.90 8.63
C ASN A 27 -8.07 12.63 7.12
N GLN A 28 -6.98 13.05 6.47
CA GLN A 28 -6.79 12.80 5.04
C GLN A 28 -6.69 11.30 4.72
N LEU A 29 -6.02 10.51 5.58
CA LEU A 29 -5.94 9.07 5.41
C LEU A 29 -7.29 8.37 5.63
N ILE A 30 -8.07 8.81 6.63
CA ILE A 30 -9.44 8.31 6.84
C ILE A 30 -10.32 8.63 5.62
N GLU A 31 -10.25 9.85 5.07
CA GLU A 31 -10.95 10.21 3.85
C GLU A 31 -10.52 9.36 2.65
N ALA A 32 -9.21 9.13 2.49
CA ALA A 32 -8.67 8.29 1.42
C ALA A 32 -9.19 6.84 1.51
N LEU A 33 -9.22 6.26 2.72
CA LEU A 33 -9.81 4.95 2.98
C LEU A 33 -11.31 4.93 2.65
N ASN A 34 -12.04 5.98 2.99
CA ASN A 34 -13.47 6.08 2.65
C ASN A 34 -13.71 6.14 1.14
N ARG A 35 -12.86 6.82 0.36
CA ARG A 35 -12.95 6.89 -1.12
C ARG A 35 -12.76 5.54 -1.80
N THR A 36 -11.95 4.67 -1.21
CA THR A 36 -11.73 3.29 -1.71
C THR A 36 -12.78 2.29 -1.24
N GLY A 37 -13.82 2.76 -0.53
CA GLY A 37 -14.84 1.89 0.06
C GLY A 37 -14.38 1.15 1.33
N LEU A 38 -13.17 1.40 1.83
CA LEU A 38 -12.61 0.83 3.06
C LEU A 38 -13.07 1.61 4.29
N LYS A 39 -14.38 1.88 4.38
CA LYS A 39 -14.96 2.76 5.39
C LYS A 39 -14.61 2.31 6.81
N LEU A 40 -14.21 3.26 7.64
CA LEU A 40 -14.00 3.03 9.07
C LEU A 40 -14.25 4.28 9.92
N SER A 41 -14.64 4.07 11.17
CA SER A 41 -14.77 5.14 12.16
C SER A 41 -13.39 5.59 12.66
N SER A 42 -13.32 6.80 13.20
CA SER A 42 -12.09 7.30 13.84
C SER A 42 -11.65 6.41 15.00
N SER A 43 -12.58 5.87 15.79
CA SER A 43 -12.25 4.93 16.88
C SER A 43 -11.66 3.62 16.35
N GLN A 44 -12.20 3.09 15.26
CA GLN A 44 -11.64 1.90 14.61
C GLN A 44 -10.25 2.18 14.07
N PHE A 45 -10.03 3.36 13.49
CA PHE A 45 -8.72 3.76 12.97
C PHE A 45 -7.67 3.77 14.07
N THR A 46 -7.97 4.34 15.25
CA THR A 46 -7.05 4.31 16.40
C THR A 46 -6.71 2.87 16.81
N ARG A 47 -7.72 2.00 16.92
CA ARG A 47 -7.50 0.59 17.31
C ARG A 47 -6.68 -0.18 16.29
N ASP A 48 -6.86 0.11 15.00
CA ASP A 48 -6.09 -0.52 13.93
C ASP A 48 -4.63 -0.04 13.97
N VAL A 49 -4.41 1.26 14.16
CA VAL A 49 -3.07 1.82 14.39
C VAL A 49 -2.36 1.16 15.58
N GLU A 50 -3.02 1.08 16.73
CA GLU A 50 -2.44 0.49 17.94
C GLU A 50 -2.07 -0.98 17.72
N LEU A 51 -2.96 -1.74 17.07
CA LEU A 51 -2.72 -3.14 16.74
C LEU A 51 -1.51 -3.31 15.82
N LEU A 52 -1.42 -2.53 14.73
CA LEU A 52 -0.29 -2.63 13.80
C LEU A 52 1.04 -2.21 14.47
N ASN A 53 1.00 -1.25 15.39
CA ASN A 53 2.16 -0.86 16.19
C ASN A 53 2.59 -1.99 17.14
N GLN A 54 1.65 -2.61 17.86
CA GLN A 54 1.91 -3.75 18.76
C GLN A 54 2.47 -4.95 18.00
N CYS A 55 1.98 -5.22 16.79
CA CYS A 55 2.44 -6.31 15.95
C CYS A 55 3.74 -6.02 15.20
N SER A 56 4.37 -4.86 15.43
CA SER A 56 5.68 -4.49 14.85
C SER A 56 5.71 -4.65 13.32
N ILE A 57 4.66 -4.20 12.63
CA ILE A 57 4.55 -4.31 11.18
C ILE A 57 5.69 -3.57 10.50
N LYS A 58 6.37 -4.23 9.57
CA LYS A 58 7.52 -3.66 8.87
C LYS A 58 7.07 -2.48 8.02
N GLY A 59 7.73 -1.34 8.19
CA GLY A 59 7.39 -0.11 7.46
C GLY A 59 6.34 0.76 8.17
N PHE A 60 5.69 0.25 9.20
CA PHE A 60 4.76 1.00 10.05
C PHE A 60 5.52 1.63 11.22
N LYS A 61 6.49 2.50 10.91
CA LYS A 61 7.47 3.02 11.87
C LYS A 61 7.26 4.49 12.25
N HIS A 62 6.49 5.25 11.49
CA HIS A 62 6.45 6.71 11.65
C HIS A 62 5.08 7.22 12.09
N PHE A 63 4.90 7.23 13.42
CA PHE A 63 3.85 7.96 14.09
C PHE A 63 4.43 9.22 14.72
N LYS A 64 4.37 10.35 14.03
CA LYS A 64 4.25 11.61 14.78
C LYS A 64 2.77 11.79 15.02
N TYR A 65 2.33 11.37 16.20
CA TYR A 65 0.93 11.42 16.69
C TYR A 65 0.21 12.76 16.44
N SER A 66 0.96 13.82 16.11
CA SER A 66 0.46 15.16 15.77
C SER A 66 0.79 15.67 14.37
N LYS A 67 1.63 15.00 13.56
CA LYS A 67 2.05 15.51 12.24
C LYS A 67 1.50 14.72 11.05
N GLY A 68 1.27 13.41 11.15
CA GLY A 68 0.74 12.59 10.04
C GLY A 68 1.54 11.30 9.81
N TYR A 69 1.27 10.66 8.66
CA TYR A 69 1.70 9.32 8.28
C TYR A 69 2.51 9.42 6.99
N ASP A 70 3.69 8.80 6.97
CA ASP A 70 4.46 8.63 5.74
C ASP A 70 3.78 7.66 4.78
N ARG A 71 4.23 7.66 3.52
CA ARG A 71 3.69 6.82 2.46
C ARG A 71 3.63 5.35 2.85
N THR A 72 4.72 4.81 3.39
CA THR A 72 4.81 3.39 3.76
C THR A 72 3.82 3.03 4.87
N SER A 73 3.61 3.90 5.86
CA SER A 73 2.61 3.68 6.91
C SER A 73 1.18 3.77 6.36
N CYS A 74 0.94 4.68 5.40
CA CYS A 74 -0.34 4.77 4.72
C CYS A 74 -0.64 3.51 3.89
N GLU A 75 0.33 3.04 3.10
CA GLU A 75 0.23 1.82 2.30
C GLU A 75 -0.04 0.60 3.18
N ALA A 76 0.68 0.46 4.29
CA ALA A 76 0.46 -0.60 5.26
C ALA A 76 -0.96 -0.56 5.85
N MET A 77 -1.46 0.63 6.18
CA MET A 77 -2.84 0.81 6.69
C MET A 77 -3.89 0.42 5.64
N ILE A 78 -3.72 0.84 4.38
CA ILE A 78 -4.65 0.52 3.28
C ILE A 78 -4.63 -0.97 2.96
N ALA A 79 -3.45 -1.58 2.91
CA ALA A 79 -3.28 -3.02 2.71
C ALA A 79 -3.92 -3.80 3.85
N TYR A 80 -3.66 -3.40 5.10
CA TYR A 80 -4.30 -4.00 6.27
C TYR A 80 -5.81 -3.95 6.19
N ARG A 81 -6.40 -2.78 5.92
CA ARG A 81 -7.86 -2.61 5.82
C ARG A 81 -8.46 -3.43 4.68
N SER A 82 -7.78 -3.47 3.53
CA SER A 82 -8.20 -4.30 2.39
C SER A 82 -8.19 -5.79 2.72
N LEU A 83 -7.22 -6.27 3.50
CA LEU A 83 -7.18 -7.66 3.95
C LEU A 83 -8.21 -7.93 5.04
N ALA A 84 -8.41 -6.98 5.95
CA ALA A 84 -9.34 -7.12 7.06
C ALA A 84 -10.79 -7.24 6.58
N THR A 85 -11.15 -6.57 5.49
CA THR A 85 -12.48 -6.72 4.86
C THR A 85 -12.66 -8.07 4.16
N LEU A 86 -11.58 -8.67 3.65
CA LEU A 86 -11.64 -9.95 2.92
C LEU A 86 -11.52 -11.17 3.82
N ARG A 87 -10.73 -11.10 4.90
CA ARG A 87 -10.33 -12.28 5.70
C ARG A 87 -10.41 -12.07 7.21
N GLY A 88 -10.86 -10.90 7.65
CA GLY A 88 -10.89 -10.53 9.06
C GLY A 88 -9.54 -10.02 9.59
N ARG A 89 -9.58 -9.37 10.75
CA ARG A 89 -8.46 -8.58 11.31
C ARG A 89 -7.26 -9.43 11.69
N ALA A 90 -7.47 -10.60 12.32
CA ALA A 90 -6.38 -11.45 12.78
C ALA A 90 -5.55 -12.00 11.60
N GLN A 91 -6.22 -12.51 10.57
CA GLN A 91 -5.59 -12.99 9.34
C GLN A 91 -4.90 -11.85 8.58
N ALA A 92 -5.48 -10.66 8.58
CA ALA A 92 -4.87 -9.48 7.97
C ALA A 92 -3.53 -9.13 8.61
N VAL A 93 -3.46 -9.07 9.95
CA VAL A 93 -2.20 -8.82 10.67
C VAL A 93 -1.16 -9.90 10.36
N TYR A 94 -1.53 -11.17 10.47
CA TYR A 94 -0.63 -12.30 10.25
C TYR A 94 0.05 -12.26 8.88
N HIS A 95 -0.68 -11.81 7.86
CA HIS A 95 -0.22 -11.81 6.48
C HIS A 95 0.35 -10.48 5.97
N LEU A 96 0.16 -9.38 6.70
CA LEU A 96 0.46 -8.04 6.20
C LEU A 96 1.91 -7.85 5.77
N ASN A 97 2.87 -8.35 6.57
CA ASN A 97 4.29 -8.26 6.25
C ASN A 97 4.65 -9.00 4.94
N THR A 98 3.98 -10.11 4.65
CA THR A 98 4.16 -10.85 3.40
C THR A 98 3.59 -10.06 2.22
N ILE A 99 2.42 -9.44 2.40
CA ILE A 99 1.77 -8.63 1.36
C ILE A 99 2.60 -7.40 1.01
N ILE A 100 3.11 -6.68 2.01
CA ILE A 100 3.97 -5.50 1.79
C ILE A 100 5.22 -5.88 0.97
N LYS A 101 5.85 -7.03 1.28
CA LYS A 101 6.98 -7.54 0.49
C LYS A 101 6.59 -7.86 -0.96
N LEU A 102 5.47 -8.56 -1.15
CA LEU A 102 4.98 -8.90 -2.49
C LEU A 102 4.69 -7.64 -3.32
N ILE A 103 4.05 -6.62 -2.74
CA ILE A 103 3.79 -5.35 -3.43
C ILE A 103 5.12 -4.73 -3.93
N ALA A 104 6.12 -4.64 -3.05
CA ALA A 104 7.43 -4.11 -3.40
C ALA A 104 8.15 -4.93 -4.48
N GLU A 105 8.06 -6.27 -4.42
CA GLU A 105 8.63 -7.15 -5.45
C GLU A 105 7.95 -6.99 -6.81
N TYR A 106 6.63 -6.81 -6.84
CA TYR A 106 5.88 -6.56 -8.08
C TYR A 106 6.23 -5.21 -8.70
N ASP A 107 6.42 -4.15 -7.89
CA ASP A 107 6.85 -2.83 -8.40
C ASP A 107 8.23 -2.93 -9.06
N ASN A 108 9.17 -3.64 -8.43
CA ASN A 108 10.49 -3.90 -8.99
C ASN A 108 10.44 -4.71 -10.30
N LYS A 109 9.52 -5.69 -10.41
CA LYS A 109 9.35 -6.48 -11.65
C LYS A 109 8.74 -5.68 -12.79
N GLN A 110 7.81 -4.77 -12.51
CA GLN A 110 7.23 -3.90 -13.55
C GLN A 110 8.25 -2.87 -14.05
N GLN A 111 9.03 -2.25 -13.16
CA GLN A 111 10.08 -1.31 -13.57
C GLN A 111 11.14 -1.97 -14.47
N ARG A 112 11.51 -3.23 -14.21
CA ARG A 112 12.44 -3.99 -15.07
C ARG A 112 11.84 -4.31 -16.44
N HIS A 113 10.57 -4.66 -16.53
CA HIS A 113 9.93 -4.91 -17.84
C HIS A 113 9.75 -3.63 -18.65
N SER A 114 9.43 -2.50 -18.02
CA SER A 114 9.34 -1.20 -18.69
C SER A 114 10.69 -0.68 -19.19
N ALA A 115 11.78 -0.94 -18.46
CA ALA A 115 13.13 -0.55 -18.87
C ALA A 115 13.70 -1.39 -20.03
N THR A 116 13.12 -2.56 -20.32
CA THR A 116 13.58 -3.45 -21.39
C THR A 116 12.94 -3.13 -22.76
N ASN A 117 11.91 -2.28 -22.80
CA ASN A 117 11.24 -1.83 -24.03
C ASN A 117 11.70 -0.43 -24.48
N GLN A 118 13.01 -0.15 -24.44
CA GLN A 118 13.54 1.01 -25.17
C GLN A 118 13.60 0.67 -26.67
N PRO A 119 13.17 1.57 -27.58
CA PRO A 119 13.28 1.33 -29.01
C PRO A 119 14.75 1.22 -29.38
N ILE A 120 15.10 0.18 -30.14
CA ILE A 120 16.41 0.07 -30.78
C ILE A 120 16.51 1.25 -31.75
N GLU A 121 17.37 2.23 -31.46
CA GLU A 121 17.73 3.25 -32.45
C GLU A 121 18.34 2.55 -33.66
N VAL A 122 17.59 2.54 -34.76
CA VAL A 122 18.08 2.05 -36.05
C VAL A 122 19.12 3.07 -36.53
N GLN A 123 20.40 2.74 -36.30
CA GLN A 123 21.52 3.50 -36.86
C GLN A 123 21.36 3.54 -38.38
N SER A 124 21.15 4.74 -38.91
CA SER A 124 21.05 4.99 -40.34
C SER A 124 22.44 4.80 -40.96
N ILE A 125 22.57 3.82 -41.85
CA ILE A 125 23.80 3.55 -42.60
C ILE A 125 23.94 4.66 -43.66
N PRO A 126 25.04 5.42 -43.70
CA PRO A 126 25.26 6.42 -44.74
C PRO A 126 25.64 5.71 -46.06
N VAL A 127 25.01 6.14 -47.16
CA VAL A 127 25.34 5.78 -48.55
C VAL A 127 26.45 6.68 -49.07
#